data_AF-A0A0C2W4V2-F1
#
_entry.id   AF-A0A0C2W4V2-F1
#
_cell.length_a   1.000
_cell.length_b   1.000
_cell.length_c   1.000
_cell.angle_alpha   90.00
_cell.angle_beta   90.00
_cell.angle_gamma   90.00
#
_symmetry.space_group_name_H-M   'P 1'
#
loop_
_entity.id
_entity.type
_entity.pdbx_description
1 polymer ?
#
loop_
_entity_poly.entity_id
_entity_poly.type
_entity_poly.pdbx_seq_one_letter_code
_entity_poly.pdbx_strand_id
1 'polypeptide(L)'
;MLNKRQREFKKKMKEINRLKNQEYIHGSLAHNTYRGSKGKKPFFVLGGVVGGLVLTWNLYAAYTWFIPGTSHFPSIEALTGSHVEEEIHSYFVKAEEIESKLAYQVNYLTASAQHGPLDQETIQLVNQSLFLLSEQMVNGDERTSELEHYLNGQIDLIHQMLAVCSPTLDPEKLNTILTRYNQNLLNKSFILISILEKEEMHYLIEDDGISYEYEEKSLW
;
A
#
# COMPACT_ATOMS: atom_id res chain seq x y z
N MET A 1 -14.42 -12.94 -28.99
CA MET A 1 -13.12 -13.18 -29.67
C MET A 1 -12.05 -12.40 -28.91
N LEU A 2 -11.02 -13.06 -28.35
CA LEU A 2 -9.97 -12.35 -27.61
C LEU A 2 -9.21 -11.38 -28.52
N ASN A 3 -8.99 -10.16 -28.04
CA ASN A 3 -8.28 -9.10 -28.73
C ASN A 3 -6.83 -9.55 -28.99
N LYS A 4 -6.21 -9.16 -30.13
CA LYS A 4 -4.86 -9.62 -30.53
C LYS A 4 -3.83 -9.43 -29.40
N ARG A 5 -3.95 -8.33 -28.64
CA ARG A 5 -3.12 -8.01 -27.47
C ARG A 5 -3.22 -9.03 -26.34
N GLN A 6 -4.42 -9.52 -26.04
CA GLN A 6 -4.63 -10.52 -24.98
C GLN A 6 -4.07 -11.90 -25.35
N ARG A 7 -4.05 -12.23 -26.65
CA ARG A 7 -3.43 -13.47 -27.15
C ARG A 7 -1.90 -13.44 -27.09
N GLU A 8 -1.29 -12.30 -27.38
CA GLU A 8 0.16 -12.13 -27.30
C GLU A 8 0.66 -12.12 -25.85
N PHE A 9 -0.06 -11.45 -24.95
CA PHE A 9 0.20 -11.49 -23.50
C PHE A 9 0.12 -12.92 -22.94
N LYS A 10 -0.94 -13.67 -23.30
CA LYS A 10 -1.12 -15.06 -22.89
C LYS A 10 -0.03 -16.01 -23.43
N LYS A 11 0.52 -15.74 -24.62
CA LYS A 11 1.64 -16.51 -25.17
C LYS A 11 2.92 -16.27 -24.38
N LYS A 12 3.26 -15.01 -24.08
CA LYS A 12 4.47 -14.65 -23.33
C LYS A 12 4.45 -15.17 -21.89
N MET A 13 3.31 -15.11 -21.20
CA MET A 13 3.18 -15.63 -19.82
C MET A 13 3.22 -17.16 -19.73
N LYS A 14 2.76 -17.87 -20.77
CA LYS A 14 2.80 -19.34 -20.79
C LYS A 14 4.24 -19.89 -20.95
N GLU A 15 5.12 -19.13 -21.60
CA GLU A 15 6.53 -19.48 -21.75
C GLU A 15 7.29 -19.33 -20.42
N ILE A 16 6.97 -18.30 -19.63
CA ILE A 16 7.54 -18.05 -18.29
C ILE A 16 7.10 -19.12 -17.28
N ASN A 17 5.82 -19.49 -17.25
CA ASN A 17 5.31 -20.56 -16.37
C ASN A 17 5.92 -21.93 -16.67
N ARG A 18 6.34 -22.17 -17.92
CA ARG A 18 6.98 -23.44 -18.30
C ARG A 18 8.42 -23.54 -17.77
N LEU A 19 9.08 -22.40 -17.52
CA LEU A 19 10.40 -22.35 -16.90
C LEU A 19 10.34 -22.53 -15.37
N LYS A 20 9.27 -22.08 -14.71
CA LYS A 20 9.11 -22.11 -13.23
C LYS A 20 8.66 -23.47 -12.67
N ASN A 21 7.96 -24.29 -13.45
CA ASN A 21 7.44 -25.59 -13.00
C ASN A 21 8.48 -26.72 -12.88
N GLN A 22 9.75 -26.47 -13.17
CA GLN A 22 10.81 -27.47 -12.96
C GLN A 22 11.40 -27.44 -11.53
N GLU A 23 11.05 -26.47 -10.67
CA GLU A 23 11.82 -26.19 -9.45
C GLU A 23 11.13 -26.52 -8.12
N TYR A 24 9.86 -26.94 -8.07
CA TYR A 24 9.13 -27.16 -6.80
C TYR A 24 8.45 -28.53 -6.68
N ILE A 25 9.15 -29.51 -6.12
CA ILE A 25 8.57 -30.73 -5.51
C ILE A 25 9.30 -31.04 -4.20
N HIS A 26 8.72 -30.68 -3.04
CA HIS A 26 8.90 -31.26 -1.67
C HIS A 26 8.25 -30.28 -0.67
N GLY A 27 7.47 -30.62 0.36
CA GLY A 27 7.03 -31.88 0.97
C GLY A 27 5.96 -31.57 2.06
N SER A 28 5.23 -32.61 2.50
CA SER A 28 3.99 -32.62 3.30
C SER A 28 4.17 -32.97 4.80
N LEU A 29 3.05 -32.94 5.57
CA LEU A 29 2.63 -33.76 6.76
C LEU A 29 2.34 -32.90 8.04
N ALA A 30 1.51 -33.24 9.05
CA ALA A 30 0.23 -33.96 9.25
C ALA A 30 -0.12 -33.95 10.77
N HIS A 31 -1.41 -33.78 11.13
CA HIS A 31 -2.23 -34.35 12.26
C HIS A 31 -1.77 -34.35 13.75
N ASN A 32 -2.63 -33.88 14.69
CA ASN A 32 -3.47 -34.73 15.59
C ASN A 32 -4.21 -33.99 16.75
N THR A 33 -5.39 -34.52 17.10
CA THR A 33 -6.41 -34.15 18.13
C THR A 33 -6.18 -34.75 19.54
N TYR A 34 -6.74 -34.17 20.62
CA TYR A 34 -7.23 -34.90 21.83
C TYR A 34 -8.28 -34.12 22.68
N ARG A 35 -9.06 -34.84 23.50
CA ARG A 35 -10.39 -34.51 24.08
C ARG A 35 -10.46 -34.78 25.62
N GLY A 36 -11.26 -34.03 26.39
CA GLY A 36 -11.80 -34.33 27.76
C GLY A 36 -11.22 -33.49 28.93
N SER A 37 -11.87 -33.11 30.04
CA SER A 37 -13.19 -33.39 30.68
C SER A 37 -13.57 -32.28 31.71
N LYS A 38 -14.78 -32.34 32.31
CA LYS A 38 -15.43 -31.31 33.18
C LYS A 38 -15.08 -31.43 34.69
N GLY A 39 -15.03 -30.31 35.42
CA GLY A 39 -15.03 -30.28 36.91
C GLY A 39 -15.30 -28.87 37.50
N LYS A 40 -16.08 -28.77 38.59
CA LYS A 40 -16.75 -27.56 39.12
C LYS A 40 -15.88 -26.69 40.07
N LYS A 41 -16.14 -25.37 40.11
CA LYS A 41 -15.69 -24.35 41.11
C LYS A 41 -16.51 -24.46 42.44
N PRO A 42 -16.36 -23.63 43.52
CA PRO A 42 -15.51 -22.43 43.75
C PRO A 42 -14.94 -22.26 45.21
N PHE A 43 -14.29 -21.10 45.42
CA PHE A 43 -14.00 -20.35 46.68
C PHE A 43 -12.66 -20.58 47.41
N PHE A 44 -11.66 -19.74 47.09
CA PHE A 44 -10.82 -19.00 48.05
C PHE A 44 -10.18 -17.80 47.31
N VAL A 45 -11.03 -16.84 46.97
CA VAL A 45 -10.64 -15.60 46.28
C VAL A 45 -10.27 -14.60 47.38
N LEU A 46 -8.96 -14.44 47.63
CA LEU A 46 -8.28 -13.16 47.89
C LEU A 46 -6.85 -13.38 48.43
N GLY A 47 -6.51 -14.53 49.02
CA GLY A 47 -5.14 -14.84 49.49
C GLY A 47 -4.21 -15.42 48.41
N GLY A 48 -4.78 -16.11 47.41
CA GLY A 48 -4.00 -16.80 46.37
C GLY A 48 -3.44 -15.88 45.28
N VAL A 49 -4.00 -14.68 45.08
CA VAL A 49 -3.54 -13.76 44.02
C VAL A 49 -2.20 -13.13 44.39
N VAL A 50 -2.01 -12.75 45.66
CA VAL A 50 -0.73 -12.20 46.13
C VAL A 50 0.34 -13.28 46.24
N GLY A 51 -0.01 -14.47 46.76
CA GLY A 51 0.89 -15.63 46.76
C GLY A 51 1.25 -16.10 45.34
N GLY A 52 0.28 -16.07 44.43
CA GLY A 52 0.46 -16.37 43.01
C GLY A 52 1.38 -15.38 42.32
N LEU A 53 1.20 -14.07 42.54
CA LEU A 53 2.06 -13.03 41.98
C LEU A 53 3.52 -13.15 42.45
N VAL A 54 3.74 -13.43 43.74
CA VAL A 54 5.09 -13.63 44.29
C VAL A 54 5.73 -14.92 43.76
N LEU A 55 4.93 -16.00 43.60
CA LEU A 55 5.41 -17.24 42.99
C LEU A 55 5.70 -17.06 41.50
N THR A 56 4.84 -16.37 40.73
CA THR A 56 5.10 -16.09 39.31
C THR A 56 6.28 -15.14 39.13
N TRP A 57 6.49 -14.18 40.03
CA TRP A 57 7.66 -13.30 40.02
C TRP A 57 8.95 -14.07 40.30
N ASN A 58 8.96 -14.97 41.29
CA ASN A 58 10.12 -15.82 41.58
C ASN A 58 10.34 -16.88 40.49
N LEU A 59 9.28 -17.45 39.90
CA LEU A 59 9.38 -18.41 38.79
C LEU A 59 9.89 -17.71 37.52
N TYR A 60 9.43 -16.48 37.25
CA TYR A 60 9.93 -15.64 36.16
C TYR A 60 11.40 -15.30 36.35
N ALA A 61 11.80 -14.83 37.53
CA ALA A 61 13.20 -14.54 37.86
C ALA A 61 14.10 -15.79 37.74
N ALA A 62 13.64 -16.95 38.21
CA ALA A 62 14.37 -18.21 38.10
C ALA A 62 14.44 -18.72 36.65
N TYR A 63 13.37 -18.60 35.86
CA TYR A 63 13.35 -18.99 34.45
C TYR A 63 14.30 -18.12 33.61
N THR A 64 14.37 -16.82 33.89
CA THR A 64 15.30 -15.90 33.21
C THR A 64 16.77 -16.10 33.59
N TRP A 65 17.08 -16.68 34.76
CA TRP A 65 18.48 -16.87 35.20
C TRP A 65 19.04 -18.29 35.00
N PHE A 66 18.19 -19.33 34.87
CA PHE A 66 18.65 -20.73 34.82
C PHE A 66 18.51 -21.44 33.46
N ILE A 67 17.96 -20.83 32.42
CA ILE A 67 17.93 -21.42 31.07
C ILE A 67 18.75 -20.55 30.11
N PRO A 68 20.01 -20.92 29.81
CA PRO A 68 20.77 -20.26 28.77
C PRO A 68 20.20 -20.72 27.43
N GLY A 69 19.37 -19.87 26.82
CA GLY A 69 18.92 -20.02 25.44
C GLY A 69 17.51 -20.59 25.29
N THR A 70 16.50 -19.72 25.41
CA THR A 70 15.32 -19.63 24.50
C THR A 70 14.36 -18.57 25.02
N SER A 71 14.82 -17.34 25.22
CA SER A 71 13.92 -16.19 25.31
C SER A 71 13.70 -15.69 23.89
N HIS A 72 12.61 -16.11 23.25
CA HIS A 72 12.00 -15.35 22.15
C HIS A 72 11.49 -14.02 22.73
N PHE A 73 12.40 -13.08 22.96
CA PHE A 73 12.06 -11.69 22.73
C PHE A 73 11.81 -11.55 21.23
N PRO A 74 10.72 -10.88 20.77
CA PRO A 74 10.67 -10.46 19.38
C PRO A 74 11.97 -9.71 19.12
N SER A 75 12.73 -10.15 18.11
CA SER A 75 13.95 -9.47 17.72
C SER A 75 13.61 -8.00 17.48
N ILE A 76 14.52 -7.10 17.84
CA ILE A 76 14.37 -5.67 17.56
C ILE A 76 14.08 -5.44 16.06
N GLU A 77 14.58 -6.34 15.19
CA GLU A 77 14.28 -6.42 13.76
C GLU A 77 12.79 -6.59 13.43
N ALA A 78 12.06 -7.45 14.16
CA ALA A 78 10.62 -7.63 13.96
C ALA A 78 9.81 -6.38 14.41
N LEU A 79 10.32 -5.65 15.40
CA LEU A 79 9.71 -4.39 15.85
C LEU A 79 9.98 -3.22 14.91
N THR A 80 11.12 -3.21 14.22
CA THR A 80 11.45 -2.20 13.20
C THR A 80 10.76 -2.48 11.87
N GLY A 81 10.61 -3.75 11.47
CA GLY A 81 9.90 -4.12 10.23
C GLY A 81 8.44 -3.68 10.25
N SER A 82 7.72 -3.95 11.35
CA SER A 82 6.30 -3.57 11.45
C SER A 82 6.05 -2.05 11.35
N HIS A 83 6.99 -1.24 11.83
CA HIS A 83 6.85 0.23 11.79
C HIS A 83 7.06 0.78 10.38
N VAL A 84 7.97 0.17 9.62
CA VAL A 84 8.23 0.54 8.22
C VAL A 84 7.04 0.18 7.33
N GLU A 85 6.47 -1.01 7.53
CA GLU A 85 5.26 -1.44 6.81
C GLU A 85 4.07 -0.50 7.04
N GLU A 86 3.85 -0.07 8.30
CA GLU A 86 2.78 0.86 8.66
C GLU A 86 2.98 2.26 8.04
N GLU A 87 4.21 2.78 8.04
CA GLU A 87 4.56 4.05 7.39
C GLU A 87 4.31 4.02 5.88
N ILE A 88 4.74 2.95 5.21
CA ILE A 88 4.54 2.77 3.76
C ILE A 88 3.05 2.62 3.44
N HIS A 89 2.31 1.83 4.22
CA HIS A 89 0.87 1.67 4.06
C HIS A 89 0.15 3.03 4.18
N SER A 90 0.44 3.78 5.24
CA SER A 90 -0.11 5.12 5.47
C SER A 90 0.16 6.05 4.29
N TYR A 91 1.37 5.98 3.72
CA TYR A 91 1.70 6.77 2.53
C TYR A 91 0.92 6.32 1.30
N PHE A 92 0.73 5.03 1.06
CA PHE A 92 -0.07 4.52 -0.05
C PHE A 92 -1.53 4.99 0.03
N VAL A 93 -2.12 4.93 1.23
CA VAL A 93 -3.48 5.43 1.47
C VAL A 93 -3.57 6.93 1.17
N LYS A 94 -2.61 7.72 1.65
CA LYS A 94 -2.55 9.16 1.39
C LYS A 94 -2.36 9.47 -0.10
N ALA A 95 -1.51 8.72 -0.80
CA ALA A 95 -1.29 8.86 -2.23
C ALA A 95 -2.56 8.56 -3.03
N GLU A 96 -3.33 7.54 -2.63
CA GLU A 96 -4.61 7.20 -3.26
C GLU A 96 -5.66 8.30 -3.04
N GLU A 97 -5.73 8.88 -1.84
CA GLU A 97 -6.61 10.01 -1.55
C GLU A 97 -6.29 11.23 -2.45
N ILE A 98 -5.00 11.54 -2.60
CA ILE A 98 -4.53 12.63 -3.44
C ILE A 98 -4.84 12.35 -4.92
N GLU A 99 -4.58 11.13 -5.39
CA GLU A 99 -4.89 10.71 -6.76
C GLU A 99 -6.39 10.82 -7.08
N SER A 100 -7.26 10.42 -6.14
CA SER A 100 -8.71 10.57 -6.28
C SER A 100 -9.10 12.04 -6.46
N LYS A 101 -8.49 12.95 -5.68
CA LYS A 101 -8.70 14.40 -5.83
C LYS A 101 -8.15 14.93 -7.17
N LEU A 102 -7.01 14.45 -7.64
CA LEU A 102 -6.46 14.80 -8.96
C LEU A 102 -7.37 14.33 -10.10
N ALA A 103 -7.90 13.10 -10.01
CA ALA A 103 -8.85 12.55 -10.98
C ALA A 103 -10.14 13.38 -11.03
N TYR A 104 -10.62 13.85 -9.88
CA TYR A 104 -11.73 14.80 -9.83
C TYR A 104 -11.41 16.10 -10.59
N GLN A 105 -10.22 16.68 -10.41
CA GLN A 105 -9.82 17.89 -11.15
C GLN A 105 -9.76 17.65 -12.66
N VAL A 106 -9.22 16.51 -13.11
CA VAL A 106 -9.18 16.16 -14.55
C VAL A 106 -10.60 16.02 -15.11
N ASN A 107 -11.50 15.34 -14.41
CA ASN A 107 -12.89 15.19 -14.84
C ASN A 107 -13.61 16.55 -14.90
N TYR A 108 -13.39 17.40 -13.89
CA TYR A 108 -13.94 18.75 -13.86
C TYR A 108 -13.43 19.63 -15.01
N LEU A 109 -12.12 19.60 -15.28
CA LEU A 109 -11.51 20.34 -16.40
C LEU A 109 -12.00 19.86 -17.76
N THR A 110 -12.07 18.54 -17.96
CA THR A 110 -12.51 17.98 -19.23
C THR A 110 -13.99 18.25 -19.50
N ALA A 111 -14.85 18.18 -18.48
CA ALA A 111 -16.24 18.58 -18.58
C ALA A 111 -16.38 20.08 -18.88
N SER A 112 -15.62 20.93 -18.18
CA SER A 112 -15.67 22.38 -18.39
C SER A 112 -15.16 22.78 -19.78
N ALA A 113 -14.12 22.12 -20.28
CA ALA A 113 -13.57 22.33 -21.62
C ALA A 113 -14.55 21.95 -22.76
N GLN A 114 -15.56 21.10 -22.50
CA GLN A 114 -16.60 20.79 -23.50
C GLN A 114 -17.47 22.01 -23.81
N HIS A 115 -17.54 22.98 -22.90
CA HIS A 115 -18.35 24.18 -23.04
C HIS A 115 -17.58 25.39 -23.60
N GLY A 116 -16.27 25.24 -23.84
CA GLY A 116 -15.39 26.29 -24.37
C GLY A 116 -14.11 26.46 -23.55
N PRO A 117 -13.34 27.53 -23.81
CA PRO A 117 -12.19 27.86 -23.01
C PRO A 117 -12.57 28.13 -21.55
N LEU A 118 -11.67 27.78 -20.62
CA LEU A 118 -11.89 28.01 -19.19
C LEU A 118 -11.77 29.48 -18.85
N ASP A 119 -12.65 29.93 -17.95
CA ASP A 119 -12.58 31.26 -17.36
C ASP A 119 -11.47 31.35 -16.31
N GLN A 120 -11.13 32.59 -15.96
CA GLN A 120 -10.03 32.87 -15.03
C GLN A 120 -10.33 32.37 -13.61
N GLU A 121 -11.61 32.36 -13.20
CA GLU A 121 -12.04 31.88 -11.89
C GLU A 121 -11.80 30.37 -11.75
N THR A 122 -12.20 29.58 -12.75
CA THR A 122 -11.96 28.13 -12.80
C THR A 122 -10.46 27.82 -12.73
N ILE A 123 -9.64 28.56 -13.48
CA ILE A 123 -8.19 28.37 -13.48
C ILE A 123 -7.59 28.65 -12.09
N GLN A 124 -8.05 29.70 -11.42
CA GLN A 124 -7.59 30.03 -10.06
C GLN A 124 -7.99 28.96 -9.05
N LEU A 125 -9.24 28.49 -9.10
CA LEU A 125 -9.74 27.44 -8.22
C LEU A 125 -8.93 26.14 -8.37
N VAL A 126 -8.69 25.71 -9.61
CA VAL A 126 -7.94 24.48 -9.87
C VAL A 126 -6.48 24.65 -9.46
N ASN A 127 -5.83 25.77 -9.80
CA ASN A 127 -4.44 26.02 -9.36
C ASN A 127 -4.31 26.05 -7.83
N GLN A 128 -5.26 26.65 -7.12
CA GLN A 128 -5.27 26.65 -5.66
C GLN A 128 -5.43 25.23 -5.11
N SER A 129 -6.32 24.43 -5.70
CA SER A 129 -6.48 23.02 -5.31
C SER A 129 -5.19 22.22 -5.56
N LEU A 130 -4.53 22.41 -6.71
CA LEU A 130 -3.27 21.72 -7.03
C LEU A 130 -2.15 22.09 -6.06
N PHE A 131 -2.04 23.37 -5.70
CA PHE A 131 -1.09 23.83 -4.69
C PHE A 131 -1.32 23.18 -3.31
N LEU A 132 -2.57 23.09 -2.87
CA LEU A 132 -2.90 22.42 -1.60
C LEU A 132 -2.58 20.92 -1.65
N LEU A 133 -2.80 20.27 -2.80
CA LEU A 133 -2.45 18.86 -2.98
C LEU A 133 -0.94 18.65 -2.99
N SER A 134 -0.15 19.54 -3.61
CA SER A 134 1.31 19.46 -3.58
C SER A 134 1.87 19.58 -2.17
N GLU A 135 1.35 20.51 -1.36
CA GLU A 135 1.75 20.65 0.04
C GLU A 135 1.43 19.38 0.87
N GLN A 136 0.33 18.70 0.56
CA GLN A 136 -0.02 17.45 1.24
C GLN A 136 0.94 16.31 0.89
N MET A 137 1.58 16.31 -0.26
CA MET A 137 2.46 15.20 -0.70
C MET A 137 3.84 15.22 -0.07
N VAL A 138 4.33 16.37 0.39
CA VAL A 138 5.69 16.54 0.90
C VAL A 138 5.88 15.68 2.15
N ASN A 139 6.44 14.49 1.97
CA ASN A 139 6.81 13.58 3.05
C ASN A 139 8.34 13.50 3.23
N GLY A 140 9.11 13.86 2.19
CA GLY A 140 10.59 13.90 2.25
C GLY A 140 11.25 12.54 2.49
N ASP A 141 10.49 11.45 2.40
CA ASP A 141 10.96 10.09 2.61
C ASP A 141 11.47 9.50 1.28
N GLU A 142 12.76 9.17 1.25
CA GLU A 142 13.43 8.57 0.08
C GLU A 142 12.75 7.28 -0.40
N ARG A 143 12.18 6.50 0.53
CA ARG A 143 11.49 5.22 0.23
C ARG A 143 10.31 5.40 -0.70
N THR A 144 9.63 6.55 -0.58
CA THR A 144 8.40 6.86 -1.31
C THR A 144 8.60 7.89 -2.42
N SER A 145 9.84 8.31 -2.65
CA SER A 145 10.22 9.32 -3.65
C SER A 145 9.73 9.02 -5.06
N GLU A 146 9.73 7.76 -5.50
CA GLU A 146 9.22 7.36 -6.82
C GLU A 146 7.71 7.63 -6.95
N LEU A 147 6.95 7.40 -5.88
CA LEU A 147 5.51 7.67 -5.86
C LEU A 147 5.23 9.17 -5.74
N GLU A 148 6.04 9.91 -4.99
CA GLU A 148 5.97 11.37 -4.95
C GLU A 148 6.25 11.99 -6.33
N HIS A 149 7.29 11.54 -7.02
CA HIS A 149 7.60 11.96 -8.39
C HIS A 149 6.47 11.66 -9.37
N TYR A 150 5.83 10.50 -9.22
CA TYR A 150 4.65 10.15 -9.99
C TYR A 150 3.51 11.15 -9.79
N LEU A 151 3.14 11.45 -8.54
CA LEU A 151 2.04 12.36 -8.25
C LEU A 151 2.35 13.80 -8.69
N ASN A 152 3.59 14.26 -8.50
CA ASN A 152 4.04 15.55 -9.03
C ASN A 152 3.93 15.60 -10.57
N GLY A 153 4.30 14.51 -11.25
CA GLY A 153 4.11 14.37 -12.69
C GLY A 153 2.63 14.45 -13.11
N GLN A 154 1.70 13.94 -12.30
CA GLN A 154 0.27 14.09 -12.54
C GLN A 154 -0.19 15.54 -12.36
N ILE A 155 0.29 16.25 -11.34
CA ILE A 155 0.01 17.69 -11.15
C ILE A 155 0.51 18.51 -12.35
N ASP A 156 1.73 18.26 -12.82
CA ASP A 156 2.30 18.95 -13.97
C ASP A 156 1.47 18.74 -15.24
N LEU A 157 0.91 17.55 -15.42
CA LEU A 157 0.01 17.27 -16.54
C LEU A 157 -1.30 18.06 -16.40
N ILE A 158 -1.84 18.22 -15.20
CA ILE A 158 -3.05 19.03 -14.98
C ILE A 158 -2.75 20.52 -15.21
N HIS A 159 -1.59 21.04 -14.80
CA HIS A 159 -1.17 22.40 -15.16
C HIS A 159 -1.04 22.58 -16.68
N GLN A 160 -0.52 21.57 -17.40
CA GLN A 160 -0.52 21.59 -18.86
C GLN A 160 -1.94 21.60 -19.43
N MET A 161 -2.89 20.85 -18.85
CA MET A 161 -4.31 20.89 -19.25
C MET A 161 -4.89 22.29 -19.08
N LEU A 162 -4.66 22.94 -17.93
CA LEU A 162 -5.09 24.31 -17.69
C LEU A 162 -4.57 25.28 -18.75
N ALA A 163 -3.29 25.17 -19.11
CA ALA A 163 -2.64 26.03 -20.09
C ALA A 163 -3.19 25.84 -21.52
N VAL A 164 -3.67 24.65 -21.89
CA VAL A 164 -4.26 24.41 -23.23
C VAL A 164 -5.76 24.68 -23.26
N CYS A 165 -6.39 24.79 -22.10
CA CYS A 165 -7.81 25.11 -21.99
C CYS A 165 -8.09 26.61 -21.88
N SER A 166 -7.07 27.48 -21.78
CA SER A 166 -7.23 28.94 -21.69
C SER A 166 -6.01 29.70 -22.23
N PRO A 167 -6.17 30.87 -22.89
CA PRO A 167 -7.44 31.56 -23.22
C PRO A 167 -8.17 30.96 -24.44
N THR A 168 -7.49 30.11 -25.20
CA THR A 168 -8.05 29.42 -26.37
C THR A 168 -7.87 27.92 -26.20
N LEU A 169 -8.97 27.18 -26.31
CA LEU A 169 -8.96 25.73 -26.20
C LEU A 169 -8.30 25.09 -27.43
N ASP A 170 -7.31 24.24 -27.18
CA ASP A 170 -6.70 23.35 -28.18
C ASP A 170 -7.06 21.88 -27.88
N PRO A 171 -8.11 21.32 -28.53
CA PRO A 171 -8.60 19.98 -28.24
C PRO A 171 -7.58 18.87 -28.53
N GLU A 172 -6.71 19.05 -29.53
CA GLU A 172 -5.72 18.06 -29.92
C GLU A 172 -4.60 17.96 -28.88
N LYS A 173 -4.12 19.11 -28.40
CA LYS A 173 -3.16 19.15 -27.29
C LYS A 173 -3.76 18.62 -25.99
N LEU A 174 -5.01 18.98 -25.68
CA LEU A 174 -5.70 18.47 -24.50
C LEU A 174 -5.80 16.93 -24.53
N ASN A 175 -6.19 16.34 -25.65
CA ASN A 175 -6.26 14.88 -25.80
C ASN A 175 -4.87 14.22 -25.69
N THR A 176 -3.83 14.87 -26.20
CA THR A 176 -2.44 14.41 -26.07
C THR A 176 -1.98 14.41 -24.60
N ILE A 177 -2.35 15.42 -23.83
CA ILE A 177 -2.03 15.49 -22.39
C ILE A 177 -2.82 14.44 -21.62
N LEU A 178 -4.11 14.26 -21.90
CA LEU A 178 -4.94 13.21 -21.29
C LEU A 178 -4.40 11.80 -21.57
N THR A 179 -3.90 11.57 -22.78
CA THR A 179 -3.28 10.28 -23.13
C THR A 179 -2.03 10.03 -22.27
N ARG A 180 -1.19 11.05 -22.05
CA ARG A 180 -0.02 10.95 -21.16
C ARG A 180 -0.42 10.74 -19.70
N TYR A 181 -1.45 11.44 -19.22
CA TYR A 181 -2.02 11.26 -17.87
C TYR A 181 -2.47 9.82 -17.65
N ASN A 182 -3.23 9.26 -18.61
CA ASN A 182 -3.70 7.88 -18.56
C ASN A 182 -2.57 6.86 -18.67
N GLN A 183 -1.51 7.15 -19.43
CA GLN A 183 -0.33 6.29 -19.48
C GLN A 183 0.42 6.28 -18.14
N ASN A 184 0.54 7.43 -17.48
CA ASN A 184 1.15 7.51 -16.16
C ASN A 184 0.34 6.72 -15.12
N LEU A 185 -1.00 6.74 -15.16
CA LEU A 185 -1.84 5.91 -14.27
C LEU A 185 -1.49 4.41 -14.36
N LEU A 186 -1.16 3.92 -15.57
CA LEU A 186 -0.75 2.52 -15.76
C LEU A 186 0.62 2.21 -15.15
N ASN A 187 1.47 3.22 -14.95
CA ASN A 187 2.78 3.04 -14.35
C ASN A 187 2.73 2.96 -12.82
N LYS A 188 1.64 3.39 -12.18
CA LYS A 188 1.46 3.36 -10.71
C LYS A 188 1.75 1.98 -10.13
N SER A 189 1.20 0.93 -10.71
CA SER A 189 1.38 -0.44 -10.20
C SER A 189 2.85 -0.87 -10.18
N PHE A 190 3.65 -0.46 -11.17
CA PHE A 190 5.08 -0.76 -11.17
C PHE A 190 5.84 -0.01 -10.07
N ILE A 191 5.43 1.22 -9.78
CA ILE A 191 6.02 2.02 -8.70
C ILE A 191 5.67 1.41 -7.33
N LEU A 192 4.42 1.01 -7.12
CA LEU A 192 4.01 0.35 -5.88
C LEU A 192 4.76 -0.97 -5.67
N ILE A 193 4.92 -1.79 -6.73
CA ILE A 193 5.72 -3.02 -6.67
C ILE A 193 7.19 -2.69 -6.35
N SER A 194 7.78 -1.69 -6.99
CA SER A 194 9.17 -1.25 -6.74
C SER A 194 9.39 -0.89 -5.27
N ILE A 195 8.45 -0.16 -4.66
CA ILE A 195 8.52 0.23 -3.24
C ILE A 195 8.38 -1.02 -2.35
N LEU A 196 7.38 -1.88 -2.62
CA LEU A 196 7.17 -3.11 -1.84
C LEU A 196 8.36 -4.07 -1.92
N GLU A 197 8.99 -4.21 -3.09
CA GLU A 197 10.17 -5.05 -3.29
C GLU A 197 11.41 -4.50 -2.57
N LYS A 198 11.62 -3.18 -2.59
CA LYS A 198 12.73 -2.54 -1.87
C LYS A 198 12.64 -2.71 -0.36
N GLU A 199 11.42 -2.75 0.15
CA GLU A 199 11.13 -2.85 1.58
C GLU A 199 10.82 -4.29 2.02
N GLU A 200 11.07 -5.27 1.14
CA GLU A 200 10.89 -6.70 1.38
C GLU A 200 9.46 -7.11 1.82
N MET A 201 8.46 -6.31 1.45
CA MET A 201 7.05 -6.54 1.79
C MET A 201 6.40 -7.58 0.86
N HIS A 202 5.64 -8.52 1.42
CA HIS A 202 4.94 -9.52 0.61
C HIS A 202 3.70 -8.92 -0.07
N TYR A 203 3.57 -9.17 -1.38
CA TYR A 203 2.44 -8.70 -2.17
C TYR A 203 1.89 -9.77 -3.12
N LEU A 204 0.61 -9.63 -3.46
CA LEU A 204 -0.13 -10.42 -4.43
C LEU A 204 -0.67 -9.48 -5.52
N ILE A 205 -0.57 -9.92 -6.77
CA ILE A 205 -1.13 -9.21 -7.92
C ILE A 205 -2.51 -9.80 -8.20
N GLU A 206 -3.54 -8.97 -8.10
CA GLU A 206 -4.93 -9.32 -8.37
C GLU A 206 -5.42 -8.65 -9.67
N ASP A 207 -6.60 -9.04 -10.17
CA ASP A 207 -7.17 -8.46 -11.39
C ASP A 207 -7.51 -6.96 -11.23
N ASP A 208 -7.73 -6.50 -9.99
CA ASP A 208 -8.15 -5.13 -9.65
C ASP A 208 -7.04 -4.28 -9.00
N GLY A 209 -5.86 -4.85 -8.72
CA GLY A 209 -4.80 -4.09 -8.04
C GLY A 209 -3.68 -4.94 -7.42
N ILE A 210 -2.98 -4.33 -6.47
CA ILE A 210 -1.91 -4.98 -5.67
C ILE A 210 -2.41 -5.06 -4.23
N SER A 211 -2.45 -6.28 -3.70
CA SER A 211 -2.74 -6.56 -2.30
C SER A 211 -1.44 -6.83 -1.56
N TYR A 212 -1.30 -6.38 -0.33
CA TYR A 212 -0.13 -6.62 0.51
C TYR A 212 -0.56 -6.76 1.98
N GLU A 213 0.20 -7.54 2.74
CA GLU A 213 -0.02 -7.72 4.17
C GLU A 213 0.84 -6.70 4.94
N TYR A 214 0.29 -6.11 6.00
CA TYR A 214 1.00 -5.27 6.95
C TYR A 214 0.46 -5.55 8.36
N GLU A 215 1.34 -5.58 9.36
CA GLU A 215 0.91 -5.79 10.75
C GLU A 215 0.48 -4.47 11.41
N GLU A 216 -0.84 -4.24 11.52
CA GLU A 216 -1.39 -3.12 12.29
C GLU A 216 -1.23 -3.39 13.80
N LYS A 217 -0.39 -2.63 14.49
CA LYS A 217 -0.26 -2.73 15.95
C LYS A 217 -1.48 -2.13 16.64
N SER A 218 -2.39 -2.97 17.12
CA SER A 218 -3.43 -2.53 18.04
C SER A 218 -2.81 -2.19 19.40
N LEU A 219 -2.75 -0.90 19.73
CA LEU A 219 -2.38 -0.41 21.06
C LEU A 219 -3.50 -0.78 22.06
N TRP A 220 -3.35 -1.90 22.77
CA TRP A 220 -4.13 -2.23 23.99
C TRP A 220 -3.21 -2.37 25.20
#